data_AF-A0A9P0TWQ4-F1
#
_entry.id   AF-A0A9P0TWQ4-F1
#
_cell.length_a   1.000
_cell.length_b   1.000
_cell.length_c   1.000
_cell.angle_alpha   90.00
_cell.angle_beta   90.00
_cell.angle_gamma   90.00
#
_symmetry.space_group_name_H-M   'P 1'
#
loop_
_entity.id
_entity.type
_entity.pdbx_description
1 polymer ?
#
loop_
_entity_poly.entity_id
_entity_poly.type
_entity_poly.pdbx_seq_one_letter_code
_entity_poly.pdbx_strand_id
1 'polypeptide(L)'
;MPSLTAVAVLLAVVAVSSGLHCWRCGQYSDGVGSITPCNNRSATRLEMCPPNAKYCIKYVSELTVVRDCVETCSEKEWWGARTFCCESDECNGAFSTNPTFALVMITIAAFFLH
;
A
#
# COMPACT_ATOMS: atom_id res chain seq x y z
N MET A 1 23.38 14.56 32.80
CA MET A 1 21.95 14.31 33.05
C MET A 1 21.18 15.18 32.06
N PRO A 2 20.50 14.62 31.04
CA PRO A 2 19.74 15.45 30.11
C PRO A 2 18.63 16.17 30.89
N SER A 3 18.52 17.48 30.69
CA SER A 3 17.53 18.31 31.37
C SER A 3 16.12 17.85 30.98
N LEU A 4 15.21 17.81 31.95
CA LEU A 4 13.80 17.42 31.76
C LEU A 4 13.13 18.19 30.60
N THR A 5 13.60 19.41 30.36
CA THR A 5 13.20 20.30 29.27
C THR A 5 13.56 19.75 27.89
N ALA A 6 14.72 19.11 27.71
CA ALA A 6 15.12 18.52 26.43
C ALA A 6 14.26 17.32 26.05
N VAL A 7 13.86 16.51 27.05
CA VAL A 7 12.94 15.37 26.87
C VAL A 7 11.53 15.85 26.53
N ALA A 8 11.05 16.90 27.20
CA ALA A 8 9.73 17.49 26.95
C ALA A 8 9.64 18.12 25.54
N VAL A 9 10.70 18.78 25.07
CA VAL A 9 10.76 19.33 23.70
C VAL A 9 10.82 18.22 22.65
N LEU A 10 11.54 17.11 22.88
CA LEU A 10 11.54 15.97 21.96
C LEU A 10 10.15 15.31 21.83
N LEU A 11 9.41 15.18 22.94
CA LEU A 11 8.07 14.60 22.96
C LEU A 11 7.01 15.48 22.26
N ALA A 12 7.18 16.80 22.28
CA ALA A 12 6.26 17.74 21.64
C ALA A 12 6.35 17.77 20.10
N VAL A 13 7.43 17.24 19.51
CA VAL A 13 7.70 17.34 18.06
C VAL A 13 7.20 16.11 17.27
N VAL A 14 6.76 15.03 17.94
CA VAL A 14 6.40 13.76 17.27
C VAL A 14 4.91 13.65 16.93
N ALA A 15 4.24 14.76 16.65
CA ALA A 15 2.88 14.75 16.08
C ALA A 15 2.93 14.92 14.55
N VAL A 16 3.71 14.08 13.88
CA VAL A 16 3.60 13.95 12.42
C VAL A 16 2.42 13.01 12.17
N SER A 17 1.27 13.56 11.79
CA SER A 17 0.14 12.75 11.32
C SER A 17 0.51 12.13 9.97
N SER A 18 1.15 10.97 9.97
CA SER A 18 1.35 10.17 8.77
C SER A 18 0.00 9.59 8.37
N GLY A 19 -0.58 10.09 7.27
CA GLY A 19 -1.72 9.42 6.63
C GLY A 19 -1.21 8.37 5.65
N LEU A 20 -2.05 7.36 5.41
CA LEU A 20 -1.76 6.25 4.52
C LEU A 20 -1.53 6.76 3.09
N HIS A 21 -0.46 6.33 2.44
CA HIS A 21 -0.21 6.59 1.02
C HIS A 21 -0.41 5.32 0.22
N CYS A 22 -1.24 5.38 -0.82
CA CYS A 22 -1.49 4.24 -1.69
C CYS A 22 -1.21 4.60 -3.14
N TRP A 23 -0.84 3.61 -3.94
CA TRP A 23 -0.89 3.76 -5.38
C TRP A 23 -2.35 3.83 -5.82
N ARG A 24 -2.71 4.78 -6.67
CA ARG A 24 -4.07 5.02 -7.13
C ARG A 24 -4.15 5.09 -8.64
N CYS A 25 -5.13 4.39 -9.20
CA CYS A 25 -5.64 4.59 -10.54
C CYS A 25 -7.00 3.89 -10.68
N GLY A 26 -7.91 4.51 -11.43
CA GLY A 26 -9.28 4.05 -11.52
C GLY A 26 -10.08 4.30 -10.24
N GLN A 27 -11.25 3.67 -10.13
CA GLN A 27 -12.09 3.68 -8.93
C GLN A 27 -12.63 2.29 -8.67
N TYR A 28 -12.47 1.83 -7.43
CA TYR A 28 -13.02 0.55 -6.99
C TYR A 28 -14.40 0.75 -6.36
N SER A 29 -15.31 -0.19 -6.64
CA SER A 29 -16.61 -0.27 -5.98
C SER A 29 -16.84 -1.72 -5.56
N ASP A 30 -17.18 -1.96 -4.29
CA ASP A 30 -17.37 -3.31 -3.73
C ASP A 30 -18.71 -3.94 -4.15
N GLY A 31 -18.97 -3.97 -5.47
CA GLY A 31 -20.15 -4.63 -6.06
C GLY A 31 -21.44 -3.80 -6.13
N VAL A 32 -21.46 -2.59 -5.57
CA VAL A 32 -22.64 -1.69 -5.58
C VAL A 32 -22.55 -0.62 -6.68
N GLY A 33 -21.62 -0.75 -7.62
CA GLY A 33 -21.33 0.27 -8.63
C GLY A 33 -20.35 -0.21 -9.71
N SER A 34 -20.12 0.65 -10.71
CA SER A 34 -19.18 0.36 -11.80
C SER A 34 -17.73 0.51 -11.33
N ILE A 35 -16.89 -0.46 -11.66
CA ILE A 35 -15.44 -0.35 -11.50
C ILE A 35 -14.92 0.49 -12.67
N THR A 36 -14.24 1.60 -12.37
CA THR A 36 -13.57 2.41 -13.38
C THR A 36 -12.13 1.91 -13.53
N PRO A 37 -11.74 1.31 -14.66
CA PRO A 37 -10.40 0.76 -14.84
C PRO A 37 -9.34 1.86 -14.96
N CYS A 38 -8.08 1.52 -14.70
CA CYS A 38 -6.98 2.41 -15.02
C CYS A 38 -6.86 2.55 -16.55
N ASN A 39 -6.95 3.78 -17.09
CA ASN A 39 -6.82 4.03 -18.54
C ASN A 39 -5.48 3.52 -19.12
N ASN A 40 -4.41 3.53 -18.31
CA ASN A 40 -3.09 2.97 -18.65
C ASN A 40 -2.37 2.57 -17.35
N ARG A 41 -1.49 1.57 -17.40
CA ARG A 41 -0.62 1.15 -16.29
C ARG A 41 0.24 2.30 -15.76
N SER A 42 0.68 3.21 -16.64
CA SER A 42 1.43 4.43 -16.29
C SER A 42 0.58 5.51 -15.61
N ALA A 43 -0.75 5.37 -15.57
CA ALA A 43 -1.64 6.32 -14.90
C ALA A 43 -1.65 6.15 -13.37
N THR A 44 -0.93 5.16 -12.85
CA THR A 44 -0.80 4.95 -11.41
C THR A 44 -0.02 6.10 -10.76
N ARG A 45 -0.60 6.74 -9.76
CA ARG A 45 0.04 7.80 -8.96
C ARG A 45 0.10 7.40 -7.50
N LEU A 46 1.20 7.73 -6.83
CA LEU A 46 1.28 7.58 -5.38
C LEU A 46 0.65 8.84 -4.77
N GLU A 47 -0.38 8.66 -3.95
CA GLU A 47 -1.13 9.76 -3.34
C GLU A 47 -1.44 9.46 -1.89
N MET A 48 -1.56 10.52 -1.10
CA MET A 48 -2.06 10.43 0.26
C MET A 48 -3.56 10.12 0.26
N CYS A 49 -3.96 9.12 1.04
CA CYS A 49 -5.34 8.72 1.17
C CYS A 49 -6.16 9.75 1.98
N PRO A 50 -7.48 9.81 1.73
CA PRO A 50 -8.36 10.60 2.57
C PRO A 50 -8.41 10.03 4.01
N PRO A 51 -8.70 10.86 5.04
CA PRO A 51 -8.52 10.49 6.45
C PRO A 51 -9.35 9.29 6.95
N ASN A 52 -10.45 9.00 6.26
CA ASN A 52 -11.35 7.88 6.54
C ASN A 52 -10.88 6.55 5.94
N ALA A 53 -10.01 6.59 4.93
CA ALA A 53 -9.50 5.39 4.30
C ALA A 53 -8.47 4.70 5.20
N LYS A 54 -8.61 3.38 5.33
CA LYS A 54 -7.76 2.52 6.16
C LYS A 54 -6.96 1.52 5.35
N TYR A 55 -7.36 1.29 4.10
CA TYR A 55 -6.81 0.25 3.25
C TYR A 55 -6.37 0.80 1.90
N CYS A 56 -5.22 0.33 1.45
CA CYS A 56 -4.90 0.30 0.03
C CYS A 56 -5.52 -0.95 -0.59
N ILE A 57 -6.31 -0.77 -1.64
CA ILE A 57 -6.89 -1.87 -2.41
C ILE A 57 -6.14 -2.07 -3.72
N LYS A 58 -6.02 -3.32 -4.16
CA LYS A 58 -5.63 -3.70 -5.52
C LYS A 58 -6.61 -4.72 -6.06
N TYR A 59 -7.39 -4.33 -7.05
CA TYR A 59 -8.24 -5.23 -7.82
C TYR A 59 -7.55 -5.59 -9.14
N VAL A 60 -7.57 -6.87 -9.49
CA VAL A 60 -6.98 -7.41 -10.72
C VAL A 60 -7.99 -8.35 -11.37
N SER A 61 -8.28 -8.14 -12.63
CA SER A 61 -8.99 -9.08 -13.50
C SER A 61 -8.20 -9.29 -14.80
N GLU A 62 -8.70 -10.12 -15.71
CA GLU A 62 -8.05 -10.34 -17.01
C GLU A 62 -7.86 -9.06 -17.83
N LEU A 63 -8.80 -8.12 -17.70
CA LEU A 63 -8.84 -6.92 -18.54
C LEU A 63 -8.42 -5.64 -17.81
N THR A 64 -8.42 -5.66 -16.48
CA THR A 64 -8.33 -4.42 -15.71
C THR A 64 -7.51 -4.60 -14.44
N VAL A 65 -6.82 -3.54 -14.07
CA VAL A 65 -6.26 -3.36 -12.74
C VAL A 65 -6.84 -2.06 -12.20
N VAL A 66 -7.15 -2.04 -10.91
CA VAL A 66 -7.57 -0.84 -10.18
C VAL A 66 -6.83 -0.81 -8.86
N ARG A 67 -6.43 0.40 -8.45
CA ARG A 67 -5.79 0.63 -7.17
C ARG A 67 -6.41 1.87 -6.56
N ASP A 68 -6.76 1.83 -5.29
CA ASP A 68 -7.41 2.96 -4.63
C ASP A 68 -7.18 2.94 -3.11
N CYS A 69 -7.64 4.00 -2.43
CA CYS A 69 -7.80 4.06 -0.99
C CYS A 69 -9.27 3.80 -0.64
N VAL A 70 -9.54 2.88 0.30
CA VAL A 70 -10.91 2.55 0.72
C VAL A 70 -11.03 2.48 2.24
N GLU A 71 -12.23 2.77 2.76
CA GLU A 71 -12.52 2.69 4.21
C GLU A 71 -12.57 1.24 4.70
N THR A 72 -13.15 0.36 3.88
CA THR A 72 -13.32 -1.06 4.15
C THR A 72 -12.82 -1.86 2.96
N CYS A 73 -12.12 -2.96 3.23
CA CYS A 73 -11.60 -3.84 2.20
C CYS A 73 -11.79 -5.30 2.63
N SER A 74 -12.10 -6.17 1.69
CA SER A 74 -12.16 -7.61 1.92
C SER A 74 -11.55 -8.33 0.73
N GLU A 75 -10.59 -9.21 1.01
CA GLU A 75 -9.97 -10.02 -0.03
C GLU A 75 -10.98 -11.03 -0.58
N LYS A 76 -11.07 -11.09 -1.91
CA LYS A 76 -12.05 -11.91 -2.62
C LYS A 76 -11.43 -12.41 -3.92
N GLU A 77 -11.73 -13.65 -4.28
CA GLU A 77 -11.42 -14.23 -5.58
C GLU A 77 -12.71 -14.71 -6.23
N TRP A 78 -13.00 -14.24 -7.44
CA TRP A 78 -14.25 -14.53 -8.14
C TRP A 78 -14.07 -14.42 -9.66
N TRP A 79 -14.38 -15.49 -10.40
CA TRP A 79 -14.44 -15.52 -11.88
C TRP A 79 -13.25 -14.82 -12.57
N GLY A 80 -12.03 -15.16 -12.16
CA GLY A 80 -10.81 -14.60 -12.76
C GLY A 80 -10.43 -13.19 -12.27
N ALA A 81 -11.14 -12.67 -11.28
CA ALA A 81 -10.78 -11.44 -10.58
C ALA A 81 -10.33 -11.71 -9.14
N ARG A 82 -9.38 -10.90 -8.65
CA ARG A 82 -8.83 -10.95 -7.29
C ARG A 82 -8.75 -9.56 -6.70
N THR A 83 -9.14 -9.45 -5.43
CA THR A 83 -9.03 -8.23 -4.62
C THR A 83 -8.01 -8.48 -3.50
N PHE A 84 -7.03 -7.59 -3.38
CA PHE A 84 -6.01 -7.61 -2.33
C PHE A 84 -6.14 -6.35 -1.47
N CYS A 85 -5.94 -6.52 -0.16
CA CYS A 85 -6.11 -5.46 0.83
C CYS A 85 -4.86 -5.34 1.70
N CYS A 86 -4.40 -4.13 1.99
CA CYS A 86 -3.27 -3.91 2.89
C CYS A 86 -3.34 -2.52 3.55
N GLU A 87 -2.66 -2.34 4.69
CA GLU A 87 -2.82 -1.17 5.58
C GLU A 87 -1.50 -0.36 5.76
N SER A 88 -0.47 -0.62 4.95
CA SER A 88 0.81 0.10 5.03
C SER A 88 1.06 0.95 3.79
N ASP A 89 1.88 1.98 3.91
CA ASP A 89 2.22 2.85 2.78
C ASP A 89 2.73 2.04 1.59
N GLU A 90 2.24 2.41 0.40
CA GLU A 90 2.64 1.87 -0.90
C GLU A 90 2.38 0.37 -1.11
N CYS A 91 1.71 -0.31 -0.18
CA CYS A 91 1.62 -1.77 -0.14
C CYS A 91 0.90 -2.38 -1.36
N ASN A 92 -0.02 -1.64 -1.97
CA ASN A 92 -0.71 -2.06 -3.19
C ASN A 92 0.13 -1.85 -4.47
N GLY A 93 1.34 -1.30 -4.34
CA GLY A 93 2.30 -1.03 -5.42
C GLY A 93 3.00 -2.28 -5.95
N ALA A 94 3.21 -3.28 -5.10
CA ALA A 94 3.95 -4.47 -5.46
C ALA A 94 3.28 -5.27 -6.60
N PHE A 95 4.10 -5.67 -7.58
CA PHE A 95 3.97 -7.01 -8.15
C PHE A 95 4.53 -7.94 -7.08
N SER A 96 3.79 -8.98 -6.69
CA SER A 96 4.16 -9.95 -5.65
C SER A 96 5.63 -10.37 -5.79
N THR A 97 6.54 -9.72 -5.08
CA THR A 97 7.90 -10.19 -4.88
C THR A 97 7.85 -11.05 -3.64
N ASN A 98 8.05 -12.35 -3.84
CA ASN A 98 8.05 -13.32 -2.76
C ASN A 98 9.16 -12.92 -1.77
N PRO A 99 8.85 -12.60 -0.50
CA PRO A 99 9.83 -12.08 0.46
C PRO A 99 10.97 -13.07 0.73
N THR A 100 10.75 -14.36 0.45
CA THR A 100 11.79 -15.38 0.44
C THR A 100 12.93 -15.07 -0.52
N PHE A 101 12.64 -14.47 -1.68
CA PHE A 101 13.64 -14.16 -2.70
C PHE A 101 14.59 -13.04 -2.24
N ALA A 102 14.05 -12.03 -1.54
CA ALA A 102 14.85 -10.95 -0.97
C ALA A 102 15.80 -11.48 0.12
N LEU A 103 15.30 -12.36 1.00
CA LEU A 103 16.11 -12.99 2.04
C LEU A 103 17.24 -13.86 1.47
N VAL A 104 16.97 -14.62 0.41
CA VAL A 104 17.97 -15.44 -0.28
C VAL A 104 19.08 -14.59 -0.91
N MET A 105 18.74 -13.45 -1.51
CA MET A 105 19.75 -12.56 -2.09
C MET A 105 20.65 -11.91 -1.02
N ILE A 106 20.09 -11.57 0.14
CA ILE A 106 20.85 -11.02 1.27
C ILE A 106 21.80 -12.06 1.84
N THR A 107 21.38 -13.31 2.01
CA THR A 107 22.25 -14.38 2.53
C THR A 107 23.37 -14.73 1.56
N ILE A 108 23.08 -14.78 0.26
CA ILE A 108 24.09 -15.00 -0.78
C ILE A 108 25.13 -13.87 -0.78
N ALA A 109 24.69 -12.61 -0.76
CA ALA A 109 25.59 -11.47 -0.74
C ALA A 109 26.50 -11.46 0.52
N ALA A 110 25.94 -11.78 1.69
CA ALA A 110 26.70 -11.89 2.94
C ALA A 110 27.75 -13.01 2.91
N PHE A 111 27.49 -14.10 2.17
CA PHE A 111 28.42 -15.22 1.98
C PHE A 111 29.60 -14.89 1.07
N PHE A 112 29.42 -14.00 0.09
CA PHE A 112 30.49 -13.56 -0.82
C PHE A 112 31.29 -12.36 -0.29
N LEU A 113 30.83 -11.72 0.78
CA LEU A 113 31.52 -10.62 1.49
C LEU A 113 32.38 -11.12 2.67
N HIS A 114 32.40 -12.42 2.92
CA HIS A 114 33.36 -13.13 3.78
C HIS A 114 34.33 -13.94 2.91
#